data_AF-A0AA44DG35-F1
#
_entry.id   AF-A0AA44DG35-F1
#
_cell.length_a   1.000
_cell.length_b   1.000
_cell.length_c   1.000
_cell.angle_alpha   90.00
_cell.angle_beta   90.00
_cell.angle_gamma   90.00
#
_symmetry.space_group_name_H-M   'P 1'
#
loop_
_entity.id
_entity.type
_entity.pdbx_description
1 polymer ?
#
loop_
_entity_poly.entity_id
_entity_poly.type
_entity_poly.pdbx_seq_one_letter_code
_entity_poly.pdbx_strand_id
1 'polypeptide(L)'
;AGRRSRARTEHGRTTGAHRPRGALTKLHLAATVRAAAPHQRVRGRSGPGLVVHRDDLRQAVREGREGNLVLFVVDASGSMAARRRMGAVKGAVLSLLLDAYQRRDKVGLVTFRGREAELVLPPTSSVDAAAARLERLPTGGRTPLAAGLLKAHDVLRVERLRDPARRPLLVVVTDGRATGGPEPLRPVARAARLHAAEGTASVVVDCEAGPVRLGLAAGLARDLGGAAVTLEELRADAIAGLVRDVRTTRRAA
;
A
#
# COMPACT_ATOMS: atom_id res chain seq x y z
N ALA A 1 -16.98 6.37 -13.38
CA ALA A 1 -16.07 6.97 -12.38
C ALA A 1 -16.71 6.86 -10.98
N GLY A 2 -16.27 5.93 -10.14
CA GLY A 2 -16.88 5.67 -8.83
C GLY A 2 -16.45 6.68 -7.76
N ARG A 3 -17.42 7.31 -7.09
CA ARG A 3 -17.19 8.27 -5.99
C ARG A 3 -16.62 7.53 -4.76
N ARG A 4 -15.33 7.73 -4.48
CA ARG A 4 -14.71 7.30 -3.21
C ARG A 4 -15.22 8.18 -2.06
N SER A 5 -15.42 7.55 -0.88
CA SER A 5 -15.79 8.24 0.36
C SER A 5 -14.71 9.25 0.74
N ARG A 6 -15.16 10.42 1.21
CA ARG A 6 -14.28 11.46 1.72
C ARG A 6 -13.76 11.06 3.11
N ALA A 7 -12.47 11.30 3.36
CA ALA A 7 -11.83 10.99 4.64
C ALA A 7 -11.04 12.20 5.16
N ARG A 8 -11.01 12.37 6.49
CA ARG A 8 -10.11 13.33 7.13
C ARG A 8 -8.70 12.76 7.09
N THR A 9 -7.79 13.46 6.44
CA THR A 9 -6.42 13.00 6.20
C THR A 9 -5.46 14.13 6.49
N GLU A 10 -4.19 13.82 6.79
CA GLU A 10 -3.16 14.86 6.96
C GLU A 10 -2.81 15.58 5.65
N HIS A 11 -3.16 14.96 4.52
CA HIS A 11 -2.89 15.44 3.17
C HIS A 11 -4.18 15.51 2.38
N GLY A 12 -4.43 16.60 1.66
CA GLY A 12 -5.69 16.78 0.94
C GLY A 12 -6.08 18.24 0.84
N ARG A 13 -7.29 18.48 0.31
CA ARG A 13 -7.87 19.82 0.24
C ARG A 13 -8.21 20.27 1.65
N THR A 14 -7.80 21.46 2.05
CA THR A 14 -8.29 22.06 3.30
C THR A 14 -9.78 22.33 3.16
N THR A 15 -10.59 21.75 4.03
CA THR A 15 -12.06 21.89 4.02
C THR A 15 -12.61 22.58 5.25
N GLY A 16 -11.78 22.76 6.28
CA GLY A 16 -12.17 23.52 7.45
C GLY A 16 -11.02 23.72 8.42
N ALA A 17 -11.35 24.18 9.61
CA ALA A 17 -10.42 24.33 10.71
C ALA A 17 -11.13 24.06 12.05
N HIS A 18 -10.39 23.59 13.05
CA HIS A 18 -10.90 23.38 14.41
C HIS A 18 -9.86 23.84 15.44
N ARG A 19 -10.27 24.02 16.70
CA ARG A 19 -9.33 24.29 17.80
C ARG A 19 -8.56 23.00 18.13
N PRO A 20 -7.22 23.03 18.22
CA PRO A 20 -6.44 21.85 18.56
C PRO A 20 -6.78 21.36 19.97
N ARG A 21 -6.90 20.04 20.15
CA ARG A 21 -7.13 19.39 21.45
C ARG A 21 -5.83 18.93 22.14
N GLY A 22 -4.69 19.10 21.47
CA GLY A 22 -3.36 18.69 21.92
C GLY A 22 -2.28 19.47 21.17
N ALA A 23 -1.13 18.84 20.90
CA ALA A 23 -0.08 19.46 20.10
C ALA A 23 -0.60 19.84 18.69
N LEU A 24 -0.31 21.07 18.27
CA LEU A 24 -0.70 21.58 16.96
C LEU A 24 0.13 20.87 15.87
N THR A 25 -0.53 20.15 14.97
CA THR A 25 0.16 19.45 13.86
C THR A 25 0.32 20.32 12.62
N LYS A 26 -0.77 20.96 12.15
CA LYS A 26 -0.79 21.84 10.97
C LYS A 26 -1.63 23.09 11.21
N LEU A 27 -1.00 24.25 11.24
CA LEU A 27 -1.66 25.54 11.41
C LEU A 27 -2.53 25.90 10.18
N HIS A 28 -3.76 26.32 10.43
CA HIS A 28 -4.62 26.98 9.45
C HIS A 28 -4.49 28.50 9.61
N LEU A 29 -3.61 29.12 8.83
CA LEU A 29 -3.26 30.54 9.00
C LEU A 29 -4.48 31.47 8.93
N ALA A 30 -5.28 31.39 7.85
CA ALA A 30 -6.44 32.28 7.68
C ALA A 30 -7.49 32.13 8.79
N ALA A 31 -7.79 30.91 9.24
CA ALA A 31 -8.73 30.66 10.33
C ALA A 31 -8.19 31.11 11.69
N THR A 32 -6.87 31.01 11.90
CA THR A 32 -6.20 31.52 13.10
C THR A 32 -6.24 33.05 13.15
N VAL A 33 -5.92 33.71 12.03
CA VAL A 33 -6.04 35.17 11.90
C VAL A 33 -7.48 35.62 12.14
N ARG A 34 -8.46 34.94 11.53
CA ARG A 34 -9.89 35.25 11.73
C ARG A 34 -10.34 35.06 13.18
N ALA A 35 -9.79 34.07 13.89
CA ALA A 35 -10.08 33.86 15.30
C ALA A 35 -9.46 34.94 16.19
N ALA A 36 -8.23 35.38 15.88
CA ALA A 36 -7.54 36.41 16.65
C ALA A 36 -8.08 37.83 16.40
N ALA A 37 -8.57 38.12 15.20
CA ALA A 37 -8.92 39.46 14.75
C ALA A 37 -9.93 40.22 15.66
N PRO A 38 -11.00 39.61 16.20
CA PRO A 38 -11.97 40.34 17.04
C PRO A 38 -11.37 40.83 18.37
N HIS A 39 -10.33 40.17 18.88
CA HIS A 39 -9.78 40.43 20.20
C HIS A 39 -8.69 41.51 20.25
N GLN A 40 -8.30 42.06 19.09
CA GLN A 40 -7.10 42.90 18.98
C GLN A 40 -7.16 44.20 19.79
N ARG A 41 -8.34 44.82 19.90
CA ARG A 41 -8.53 46.04 20.70
C ARG A 41 -8.34 45.77 22.19
N VAL A 42 -9.01 44.72 22.69
CA VAL A 42 -8.95 44.33 24.11
C VAL A 42 -7.55 43.85 24.50
N ARG A 43 -6.82 43.23 23.57
CA ARG A 43 -5.43 42.78 23.77
C ARG A 43 -4.38 43.89 23.60
N GLY A 44 -4.80 45.14 23.40
CA GLY A 44 -3.88 46.28 23.34
C GLY A 44 -2.94 46.28 22.15
N ARG A 45 -3.38 45.81 20.98
CA ARG A 45 -2.55 45.84 19.75
C ARG A 45 -2.07 47.28 19.47
N SER A 46 -0.76 47.48 19.50
CA SER A 46 -0.11 48.78 19.29
C SER A 46 0.69 48.88 17.99
N GLY A 47 0.77 47.79 17.21
CA GLY A 47 1.62 47.72 16.01
C GLY A 47 1.01 46.93 14.84
N PRO A 48 1.78 46.76 13.75
CA PRO A 48 1.28 46.13 12.51
C PRO A 48 0.97 44.64 12.67
N GLY A 49 1.53 43.95 13.68
CA GLY A 49 1.27 42.53 13.94
C GLY A 49 -0.04 42.26 14.70
N LEU A 50 -0.64 41.08 14.47
CA LEU A 50 -1.72 40.56 15.32
C LEU A 50 -1.15 39.97 16.60
N VAL A 51 -1.81 40.26 17.74
CA VAL A 51 -1.57 39.57 19.01
C VAL A 51 -2.33 38.25 19.01
N VAL A 52 -1.61 37.14 18.83
CA VAL A 52 -2.15 35.78 18.72
C VAL A 52 -1.88 35.01 20.01
N HIS A 53 -2.93 34.47 20.62
CA HIS A 53 -2.87 33.58 21.78
C HIS A 53 -3.08 32.13 21.37
N ARG A 54 -2.74 31.17 22.25
CA ARG A 54 -2.97 29.73 22.02
C ARG A 54 -4.42 29.41 21.64
N ASP A 55 -5.37 30.17 22.16
CA ASP A 55 -6.80 29.97 21.96
C ASP A 55 -7.30 30.38 20.58
N ASP A 56 -6.51 31.17 19.85
CA ASP A 56 -6.81 31.54 18.47
C ASP A 56 -6.30 30.50 17.48
N LEU A 57 -5.37 29.64 17.88
CA LEU A 57 -4.78 28.64 16.99
C LEU A 57 -5.89 27.75 16.42
N ARG A 58 -5.91 27.65 15.10
CA ARG A 58 -6.80 26.74 14.37
C ARG A 58 -5.95 25.73 13.64
N GLN A 59 -6.24 24.45 13.86
CA GLN A 59 -5.65 23.34 13.13
C GLN A 59 -6.44 23.09 11.85
N ALA A 60 -5.73 22.97 10.72
CA ALA A 60 -6.33 22.71 9.43
C ALA A 60 -7.01 21.33 9.42
N VAL A 61 -8.29 21.30 9.04
CA VAL A 61 -8.98 20.06 8.68
C VAL A 61 -8.81 19.90 7.18
N ARG A 62 -8.13 18.83 6.79
CA ARG A 62 -7.97 18.46 5.39
C ARG A 62 -8.84 17.25 5.10
N GLU A 63 -9.56 17.33 3.99
CA GLU A 63 -10.35 16.25 3.45
C GLU A 63 -9.62 15.74 2.20
N GLY A 64 -9.18 14.49 2.30
CA GLY A 64 -8.66 13.70 1.20
C GLY A 64 -9.65 12.62 0.80
N ARG A 65 -9.25 11.83 -0.19
CA ARG A 65 -9.86 10.50 -0.41
C ARG A 65 -9.13 9.51 0.50
N GLU A 66 -9.78 8.44 0.97
CA GLU A 66 -9.06 7.33 1.60
C GLU A 66 -7.87 6.93 0.71
N GLY A 67 -6.66 7.07 1.25
CA GLY A 67 -5.44 6.66 0.53
C GLY A 67 -5.31 5.15 0.63
N ASN A 68 -5.08 4.46 -0.49
CA ASN A 68 -4.70 3.06 -0.43
C ASN A 68 -3.18 2.95 -0.22
N LEU A 69 -2.77 1.79 0.29
CA LEU A 69 -1.40 1.31 0.19
C LEU A 69 -1.43 0.03 -0.64
N VAL A 70 -0.79 0.01 -1.80
CA VAL A 70 -0.58 -1.21 -2.58
C VAL A 70 0.83 -1.71 -2.29
N LEU A 71 0.96 -2.85 -1.63
CA LEU A 71 2.24 -3.48 -1.34
C LEU A 71 2.42 -4.70 -2.24
N PHE A 72 3.38 -4.60 -3.16
CA PHE A 72 3.77 -5.71 -4.01
C PHE A 72 4.76 -6.62 -3.29
N VAL A 73 4.55 -7.93 -3.40
CA VAL A 73 5.46 -8.98 -2.91
C VAL A 73 5.81 -9.85 -4.10
N VAL A 74 6.97 -9.60 -4.71
CA VAL A 74 7.35 -10.18 -5.99
C VAL A 74 8.41 -11.26 -5.82
N ASP A 75 8.12 -12.43 -6.35
CA ASP A 75 9.05 -13.54 -6.48
C ASP A 75 10.10 -13.22 -7.54
N ALA A 76 11.36 -13.08 -7.12
CA ALA A 76 12.49 -12.84 -8.02
C ALA A 76 13.40 -14.09 -8.14
N SER A 77 12.89 -15.29 -7.87
CA SER A 77 13.65 -16.54 -7.91
C SER A 77 13.98 -17.03 -9.33
N GLY A 78 14.76 -18.12 -9.40
CA GLY A 78 15.22 -18.70 -10.67
C GLY A 78 14.12 -19.18 -11.60
N SER A 79 13.00 -19.71 -11.08
CA SER A 79 11.87 -20.15 -11.93
C SER A 79 11.24 -18.98 -12.69
N MET A 80 11.25 -17.80 -12.09
CA MET A 80 10.76 -16.56 -12.68
C MET A 80 11.71 -16.00 -13.74
N ALA A 81 13.02 -16.16 -13.54
CA ALA A 81 14.07 -15.77 -14.49
C ALA A 81 14.11 -16.68 -15.72
N ALA A 82 14.15 -18.00 -15.49
CA ALA A 82 14.34 -19.02 -16.53
C ALA A 82 13.21 -19.03 -17.57
N ARG A 83 12.01 -18.57 -17.18
CA ARG A 83 10.81 -18.60 -18.03
C ARG A 83 10.52 -17.26 -18.71
N ARG A 84 11.47 -16.31 -18.69
CA ARG A 84 11.31 -14.91 -19.17
C ARG A 84 10.10 -14.16 -18.56
N ARG A 85 9.54 -14.67 -17.46
CA ARG A 85 8.34 -14.12 -16.81
C ARG A 85 8.62 -12.81 -16.10
N MET A 86 9.87 -12.60 -15.64
CA MET A 86 10.21 -11.36 -14.96
C MET A 86 10.01 -10.12 -15.82
N GLY A 87 10.30 -10.15 -17.13
CA GLY A 87 10.04 -9.00 -18.00
C GLY A 87 8.55 -8.66 -18.05
N ALA A 88 7.72 -9.69 -18.13
CA ALA A 88 6.26 -9.55 -18.11
C ALA A 88 5.73 -9.01 -16.77
N VAL A 89 6.27 -9.49 -15.66
CA VAL A 89 5.96 -9.04 -14.30
C VAL A 89 6.40 -7.61 -14.06
N LYS A 90 7.63 -7.24 -14.44
CA LYS A 90 8.13 -5.86 -14.33
C LYS A 90 7.22 -4.90 -15.12
N GLY A 91 6.85 -5.25 -16.35
CA GLY A 91 5.91 -4.46 -17.15
C GLY A 91 4.56 -4.30 -16.47
N ALA A 92 3.96 -5.41 -16.00
CA ALA A 92 2.67 -5.36 -15.31
C ALA A 92 2.73 -4.55 -14.02
N VAL A 93 3.71 -4.80 -13.15
CA VAL A 93 3.90 -4.04 -11.89
C VAL A 93 4.12 -2.56 -12.20
N LEU A 94 4.93 -2.20 -13.21
CA LEU A 94 5.13 -0.80 -13.60
C LEU A 94 3.82 -0.13 -14.05
N SER A 95 3.06 -0.78 -14.93
CA SER A 95 1.75 -0.30 -15.36
C SER A 95 0.84 -0.06 -14.16
N LEU A 96 0.84 -0.96 -13.19
CA LEU A 96 0.03 -0.85 -11.98
C LEU A 96 0.51 0.24 -11.02
N LEU A 97 1.82 0.46 -10.92
CA LEU A 97 2.42 1.55 -10.15
C LEU A 97 2.01 2.91 -10.73
N LEU A 98 2.07 3.05 -12.07
CA LEU A 98 1.63 4.26 -12.78
C LEU A 98 0.14 4.53 -12.53
N ASP A 99 -0.66 3.47 -12.52
CA ASP A 99 -2.10 3.53 -12.28
C ASP A 99 -2.44 3.93 -10.82
N ALA A 100 -1.69 3.40 -9.85
CA ALA A 100 -1.80 3.76 -8.43
C ALA A 100 -1.40 5.21 -8.17
N TYR A 101 -0.39 5.73 -8.90
CA TYR A 101 0.04 7.12 -8.81
C TYR A 101 -1.03 8.11 -9.25
N GLN A 102 -1.72 7.86 -10.37
CA GLN A 102 -2.83 8.71 -10.81
C GLN A 102 -3.91 8.86 -9.72
N ARG A 103 -4.03 7.85 -8.85
CA ARG A 103 -4.99 7.79 -7.76
C ARG A 103 -4.44 8.29 -6.42
N ARG A 104 -3.17 8.76 -6.39
CA ARG A 104 -2.41 9.20 -5.21
C ARG A 104 -2.34 8.13 -4.10
N ASP A 105 -2.31 6.86 -4.50
CA ASP A 105 -2.12 5.74 -3.59
C ASP A 105 -0.61 5.59 -3.26
N LYS A 106 -0.28 5.11 -2.06
CA LYS A 106 1.11 4.72 -1.75
C LYS A 106 1.40 3.37 -2.37
N VAL A 107 2.63 3.18 -2.81
CA VAL A 107 3.11 1.94 -3.38
C VAL A 107 4.39 1.49 -2.69
N GLY A 108 4.49 0.20 -2.39
CA GLY A 108 5.69 -0.42 -1.85
C GLY A 108 6.01 -1.71 -2.59
N LEU A 109 7.27 -2.13 -2.52
CA LEU A 109 7.75 -3.35 -3.20
C LEU A 109 8.68 -4.12 -2.28
N VAL A 110 8.25 -5.32 -1.92
CA VAL A 110 9.07 -6.37 -1.32
C VAL A 110 9.41 -7.36 -2.42
N THR A 111 10.67 -7.78 -2.48
CA THR A 111 11.08 -8.89 -3.34
C THR A 111 11.77 -9.95 -2.52
N PHE A 112 11.67 -11.20 -2.96
CA PHE A 112 12.32 -12.31 -2.28
C PHE A 112 13.03 -13.20 -3.30
N ARG A 113 14.25 -13.61 -2.94
CA ARG A 113 15.09 -14.50 -3.75
C ARG A 113 16.20 -15.09 -2.90
N GLY A 114 16.76 -16.23 -3.31
CA GLY A 114 17.87 -16.82 -2.58
C GLY A 114 17.44 -17.23 -1.17
N ARG A 115 17.98 -16.58 -0.14
CA ARG A 115 17.69 -16.92 1.27
C ARG A 115 16.83 -15.89 1.99
N GLU A 116 16.58 -14.73 1.39
CA GLU A 116 16.04 -13.56 2.11
C GLU A 116 14.95 -12.83 1.31
N ALA A 117 14.27 -11.92 2.02
CA ALA A 117 13.29 -10.99 1.47
C ALA A 117 13.66 -9.55 1.83
N GLU A 118 13.61 -8.67 0.84
CA GLU A 118 14.08 -7.29 0.93
C GLU A 118 12.96 -6.31 0.60
N LEU A 119 12.92 -5.19 1.33
CA LEU A 119 12.08 -4.05 1.00
C LEU A 119 12.83 -3.17 -0.01
N VAL A 120 12.58 -3.41 -1.29
CA VAL A 120 13.27 -2.72 -2.39
C VAL A 120 12.73 -1.30 -2.59
N LEU A 121 11.42 -1.11 -2.36
CA LEU A 121 10.77 0.19 -2.39
C LEU A 121 9.95 0.39 -1.10
N PRO A 122 10.42 1.24 -0.18
CA PRO A 122 9.59 1.68 0.95
C PRO A 122 8.29 2.33 0.45
N PRO A 123 7.16 2.16 1.16
CA PRO A 123 5.89 2.79 0.81
C PRO A 123 6.01 4.28 0.47
N THR A 124 5.90 4.62 -0.81
CA THR A 124 6.12 5.96 -1.36
C THR A 124 5.00 6.36 -2.32
N SER A 125 4.83 7.65 -2.55
CA SER A 125 3.97 8.21 -3.60
C SER A 125 4.77 8.62 -4.86
N SER A 126 6.09 8.41 -4.88
CA SER A 126 6.96 8.71 -6.01
C SER A 126 7.00 7.56 -7.01
N VAL A 127 6.58 7.83 -8.25
CA VAL A 127 6.65 6.87 -9.37
C VAL A 127 8.09 6.66 -9.82
N ASP A 128 8.85 7.74 -9.96
CA ASP A 128 10.21 7.67 -10.51
C ASP A 128 11.11 6.79 -9.64
N ALA A 129 11.00 6.93 -8.32
CA ALA A 129 11.68 6.06 -7.36
C ALA A 129 11.25 4.59 -7.50
N ALA A 130 9.97 4.34 -7.77
CA ALA A 130 9.43 3.00 -7.95
C ALA A 130 9.91 2.34 -9.25
N ALA A 131 9.83 3.06 -10.37
CA ALA A 131 10.24 2.60 -11.69
C ALA A 131 11.75 2.26 -11.73
N ALA A 132 12.60 3.19 -11.27
CA ALA A 132 14.05 3.00 -11.25
C ALA A 132 14.49 1.78 -10.42
N ARG A 133 13.78 1.48 -9.33
CA ARG A 133 14.07 0.30 -8.49
C ARG A 133 13.55 -1.00 -9.08
N LEU A 134 12.41 -0.96 -9.79
CA LEU A 134 11.85 -2.14 -10.45
C LEU A 134 12.70 -2.61 -11.63
N GLU A 135 13.23 -1.68 -12.42
CA GLU A 135 14.12 -1.99 -13.56
C GLU A 135 15.36 -2.77 -13.11
N ARG A 136 15.98 -2.34 -12.00
CA ARG A 136 17.23 -2.89 -11.46
C ARG A 136 17.06 -4.17 -10.64
N LEU A 137 15.85 -4.73 -10.55
CA LEU A 137 15.63 -5.93 -9.74
C LEU A 137 16.46 -7.12 -10.28
N PRO A 138 17.34 -7.71 -9.44
CA PRO A 138 18.05 -8.93 -9.78
C PRO A 138 17.10 -10.13 -9.76
N THR A 139 17.37 -11.12 -10.61
CA THR A 139 16.57 -12.36 -10.70
C THR A 139 17.45 -13.58 -10.51
N GLY A 140 16.93 -14.61 -9.85
CA GLY A 140 17.61 -15.89 -9.68
C GLY A 140 17.69 -16.35 -8.22
N GLY A 141 18.03 -17.63 -8.05
CA GLY A 141 18.16 -18.26 -6.74
C GLY A 141 16.89 -18.96 -6.27
N ARG A 142 16.87 -19.27 -4.98
CA ARG A 142 15.79 -19.97 -4.26
C ARG A 142 14.54 -19.08 -4.06
N THR A 143 13.46 -19.67 -3.57
CA THR A 143 12.13 -19.05 -3.43
C THR A 143 11.71 -18.98 -1.95
N PRO A 144 12.24 -18.03 -1.16
CA PRO A 144 11.91 -17.87 0.26
C PRO A 144 10.57 -17.12 0.44
N LEU A 145 9.49 -17.66 -0.12
CA LEU A 145 8.16 -17.03 -0.16
C LEU A 145 7.63 -16.67 1.24
N ALA A 146 7.84 -17.54 2.24
CA ALA A 146 7.43 -17.27 3.61
C ALA A 146 8.12 -16.02 4.18
N ALA A 147 9.41 -15.84 3.89
CA ALA A 147 10.16 -14.64 4.31
C ALA A 147 9.60 -13.38 3.62
N GLY A 148 9.22 -13.48 2.34
CA GLY A 148 8.55 -12.42 1.60
C GLY A 148 7.25 -11.96 2.27
N LEU A 149 6.39 -12.93 2.64
CA LEU A 149 5.12 -12.65 3.31
C LEU A 149 5.32 -12.07 4.72
N LEU A 150 6.28 -12.56 5.49
CA LEU A 150 6.61 -12.02 6.82
C LEU A 150 7.18 -10.59 6.72
N LYS A 151 8.06 -10.34 5.76
CA LYS A 151 8.58 -8.98 5.51
C LYS A 151 7.47 -8.01 5.13
N ALA A 152 6.52 -8.45 4.31
CA ALA A 152 5.36 -7.65 3.96
C ALA A 152 4.48 -7.35 5.18
N HIS A 153 4.28 -8.32 6.06
CA HIS A 153 3.53 -8.14 7.31
C HIS A 153 4.18 -7.06 8.20
N ASP A 154 5.51 -7.08 8.36
CA ASP A 154 6.23 -6.04 9.10
C ASP A 154 6.05 -4.65 8.50
N VAL A 155 6.14 -4.53 7.17
CA VAL A 155 5.95 -3.26 6.46
C VAL A 155 4.54 -2.72 6.67
N LEU A 156 3.52 -3.57 6.53
CA LEU A 156 2.12 -3.18 6.74
C LEU A 156 1.86 -2.79 8.19
N ARG A 157 2.45 -3.50 9.16
CA ARG A 157 2.35 -3.15 10.59
C ARG A 157 2.89 -1.75 10.86
N VAL A 158 4.06 -1.41 10.33
CA VAL A 158 4.66 -0.07 10.49
C VAL A 158 3.81 1.02 9.82
N GLU A 159 3.31 0.79 8.61
CA GLU A 159 2.47 1.78 7.93
C GLU A 159 1.10 1.97 8.60
N ARG A 160 0.55 0.92 9.22
CA ARG A 160 -0.70 1.01 9.99
C ARG A 160 -0.56 1.90 11.23
N LEU A 161 0.60 1.89 11.87
CA LEU A 161 0.91 2.80 12.98
C LEU A 161 1.04 4.25 12.51
N ARG A 162 1.53 4.47 11.28
CA ARG A 162 1.69 5.82 10.70
C ARG A 162 0.37 6.42 10.23
N ASP A 163 -0.50 5.62 9.62
CA ASP A 163 -1.79 6.07 9.10
C ASP A 163 -2.83 4.95 9.21
N PRO A 164 -3.55 4.85 10.35
CA PRO A 164 -4.53 3.80 10.60
C PRO A 164 -5.73 3.82 9.63
N ALA A 165 -6.00 4.96 9.00
CA ALA A 165 -7.08 5.10 8.03
C ALA A 165 -6.70 4.56 6.64
N ARG A 166 -5.42 4.29 6.40
CA ARG A 166 -4.92 3.76 5.13
C ARG A 166 -5.29 2.30 4.98
N ARG A 167 -5.90 1.97 3.84
CA ARG A 167 -6.34 0.60 3.53
C ARG A 167 -5.24 -0.12 2.74
N PRO A 168 -4.63 -1.19 3.27
CA PRO A 168 -3.63 -1.94 2.54
C PRO A 168 -4.28 -2.94 1.55
N LEU A 169 -3.63 -3.10 0.40
CA LEU A 169 -3.81 -4.21 -0.52
C LEU A 169 -2.45 -4.88 -0.71
N LEU A 170 -2.39 -6.16 -0.39
CA LEU A 170 -1.24 -7.02 -0.64
C LEU A 170 -1.38 -7.67 -2.03
N VAL A 171 -0.39 -7.48 -2.90
CA VAL A 171 -0.35 -8.11 -4.23
C VAL A 171 0.84 -9.03 -4.28
N VAL A 172 0.63 -10.33 -4.23
CA VAL A 172 1.69 -11.33 -4.25
C VAL A 172 1.86 -11.86 -5.67
N VAL A 173 3.05 -11.73 -6.26
CA VAL A 173 3.34 -12.17 -7.63
C VAL A 173 4.31 -13.34 -7.57
N THR A 174 3.83 -14.56 -7.82
CA THR A 174 4.62 -15.79 -7.65
C THR A 174 4.02 -16.94 -8.44
N ASP A 175 4.81 -18.00 -8.71
CA ASP A 175 4.31 -19.30 -9.16
C ASP A 175 3.91 -20.22 -7.97
N GLY A 176 3.93 -19.69 -6.74
CA GLY A 176 3.51 -20.37 -5.51
C GLY A 176 4.52 -21.37 -4.97
N ARG A 177 5.67 -21.53 -5.63
CA ARG A 177 6.73 -22.41 -5.14
C ARG A 177 7.36 -21.84 -3.87
N ALA A 178 7.85 -22.74 -3.03
CA ALA A 178 8.58 -22.39 -1.83
C ALA A 178 9.75 -23.33 -1.64
N THR A 179 10.84 -22.82 -1.09
CA THR A 179 12.04 -23.60 -0.79
C THR A 179 12.42 -23.47 0.67
N GLY A 180 12.86 -24.56 1.30
CA GLY A 180 13.40 -24.57 2.66
C GLY A 180 12.72 -25.59 3.56
N GLY A 181 13.51 -26.53 4.09
CA GLY A 181 13.02 -27.61 4.96
C GLY A 181 12.19 -28.68 4.23
N PRO A 182 11.74 -29.72 4.97
CA PRO A 182 10.98 -30.84 4.41
C PRO A 182 9.57 -30.45 3.94
N GLU A 183 8.94 -29.45 4.57
CA GLU A 183 7.60 -28.96 4.23
C GLU A 183 7.59 -27.45 3.97
N PRO A 184 8.13 -26.98 2.83
CA PRO A 184 8.37 -25.57 2.56
C PRO A 184 7.09 -24.73 2.47
N LEU A 185 5.94 -25.34 2.22
CA LEU A 185 4.64 -24.67 2.14
C LEU A 185 4.00 -24.40 3.51
N ARG A 186 4.36 -25.14 4.58
CA ARG A 186 3.79 -24.92 5.91
C ARG A 186 4.10 -23.52 6.47
N PRO A 187 5.35 -23.03 6.42
CA PRO A 187 5.67 -21.66 6.83
C PRO A 187 4.97 -20.60 5.98
N VAL A 188 4.80 -20.86 4.67
CA VAL A 188 4.08 -19.96 3.75
C VAL A 188 2.62 -19.82 4.16
N ALA A 189 1.92 -20.94 4.37
CA ALA A 189 0.54 -20.95 4.81
C ALA A 189 0.34 -20.22 6.14
N ARG A 190 1.26 -20.41 7.10
CA ARG A 190 1.25 -19.69 8.38
C ARG A 190 1.41 -18.19 8.18
N ALA A 191 2.37 -17.76 7.36
CA ALA A 191 2.60 -16.34 7.08
C ALA A 191 1.42 -15.69 6.34
N ALA A 192 0.81 -16.41 5.38
CA ALA A 192 -0.38 -15.97 4.67
C ALA A 192 -1.58 -15.78 5.62
N ARG A 193 -1.81 -16.72 6.53
CA ARG A 193 -2.90 -16.64 7.50
C ARG A 193 -2.76 -15.47 8.49
N LEU A 194 -1.54 -14.98 8.76
CA LEU A 194 -1.33 -13.74 9.53
C LEU A 194 -1.96 -12.53 8.82
N HIS A 195 -1.77 -12.40 7.51
CA HIS A 195 -2.38 -11.32 6.73
C HIS A 195 -3.91 -11.42 6.71
N ALA A 196 -4.43 -12.64 6.57
CA ALA A 196 -5.87 -12.89 6.60
C ALA A 196 -6.49 -12.50 7.95
N ALA A 197 -5.85 -12.89 9.06
CA ALA A 197 -6.29 -12.57 10.43
C ALA A 197 -6.29 -11.06 10.73
N GLU A 198 -5.38 -10.30 10.12
CA GLU A 198 -5.35 -8.84 10.21
C GLU A 198 -6.33 -8.13 9.26
N GLY A 199 -7.11 -8.88 8.48
CA GLY A 199 -8.06 -8.33 7.52
C GLY A 199 -7.38 -7.64 6.32
N THR A 200 -6.13 -7.98 6.01
CA THR A 200 -5.42 -7.43 4.85
C THR A 200 -6.07 -7.94 3.56
N ALA A 201 -6.57 -7.03 2.72
CA ALA A 201 -7.05 -7.38 1.39
C ALA A 201 -5.87 -7.89 0.56
N SER A 202 -6.04 -9.02 -0.13
CA SER A 202 -4.95 -9.71 -0.80
C SER A 202 -5.35 -10.23 -2.17
N VAL A 203 -4.40 -10.21 -3.10
CA VAL A 203 -4.51 -10.78 -4.45
C VAL A 203 -3.24 -11.53 -4.74
N VAL A 204 -3.36 -12.75 -5.28
CA VAL A 204 -2.22 -13.54 -5.76
C VAL A 204 -2.26 -13.53 -7.28
N VAL A 205 -1.18 -13.07 -7.88
CA VAL A 205 -0.95 -13.11 -9.33
C VAL A 205 -0.18 -14.39 -9.62
N ASP A 206 -0.91 -15.38 -10.13
CA ASP A 206 -0.37 -16.65 -10.56
C ASP A 206 0.51 -16.45 -11.81
N CYS A 207 1.78 -16.78 -11.62
CA CYS A 207 2.77 -16.74 -12.69
C CYS A 207 3.00 -18.12 -13.32
N GLU A 208 2.30 -19.19 -12.93
CA GLU A 208 2.37 -20.48 -13.62
C GLU A 208 1.98 -20.38 -15.10
N ALA A 209 2.67 -21.14 -15.94
CA ALA A 209 2.44 -21.22 -17.37
C ALA A 209 2.95 -22.58 -17.87
N GLY A 210 2.32 -23.07 -18.93
CA GLY A 210 2.55 -24.40 -19.47
C GLY A 210 1.37 -25.35 -19.19
N PRO A 211 1.39 -26.55 -19.81
CA PRO A 211 0.29 -27.52 -19.74
C PRO A 211 0.14 -28.16 -18.36
N VAL A 212 1.22 -28.22 -17.56
CA VAL A 212 1.20 -28.73 -16.19
C VAL A 212 1.22 -27.57 -15.21
N ARG A 213 0.15 -27.45 -14.42
CA ARG A 213 -0.01 -26.44 -13.35
C ARG A 213 -0.09 -27.13 -12.01
N LEU A 214 0.65 -26.63 -11.02
CA LEU A 214 0.63 -27.16 -9.66
C LEU A 214 -0.47 -26.52 -8.81
N GLY A 215 -1.03 -25.38 -9.23
CA GLY A 215 -2.13 -24.72 -8.53
C GLY A 215 -1.74 -24.13 -7.17
N LEU A 216 -0.43 -23.95 -6.92
CA LEU A 216 0.09 -23.48 -5.64
C LEU A 216 -0.33 -22.04 -5.33
N ALA A 217 -0.40 -21.18 -6.36
CA ALA A 217 -0.86 -19.80 -6.22
C ALA A 217 -2.33 -19.72 -5.72
N ALA A 218 -3.20 -20.62 -6.18
CA ALA A 218 -4.58 -20.70 -5.71
C ALA A 218 -4.66 -21.16 -4.24
N GLY A 219 -3.81 -22.09 -3.84
CA GLY A 219 -3.67 -22.48 -2.42
C GLY A 219 -3.26 -21.30 -1.54
N LEU A 220 -2.24 -20.54 -1.98
CA LEU A 220 -1.78 -19.34 -1.30
C LEU A 220 -2.88 -18.27 -1.21
N ALA A 221 -3.63 -18.04 -2.28
CA ALA A 221 -4.73 -17.07 -2.29
C ALA A 221 -5.81 -17.43 -1.25
N ARG A 222 -6.12 -18.72 -1.11
CA ARG A 222 -7.05 -19.21 -0.08
C ARG A 222 -6.54 -18.93 1.33
N ASP A 223 -5.27 -19.21 1.60
CA ASP A 223 -4.65 -18.94 2.91
C ASP A 223 -4.59 -17.43 3.23
N LEU A 224 -4.47 -16.58 2.20
CA LEU A 224 -4.53 -15.13 2.33
C LEU A 224 -5.96 -14.57 2.45
N GLY A 225 -7.00 -15.40 2.23
CA GLY A 225 -8.39 -14.94 2.13
C GLY A 225 -8.60 -13.98 0.96
N GLY A 226 -7.91 -14.21 -0.16
CA GLY A 226 -7.89 -13.36 -1.35
C GLY A 226 -8.21 -14.12 -2.64
N ALA A 227 -8.14 -13.41 -3.76
CA ALA A 227 -8.36 -13.97 -5.10
C ALA A 227 -7.03 -14.37 -5.76
N ALA A 228 -7.04 -15.42 -6.57
CA ALA A 228 -5.97 -15.74 -7.51
C ALA A 228 -6.36 -15.25 -8.90
N VAL A 229 -5.45 -14.55 -9.58
CA VAL A 229 -5.61 -14.09 -10.96
C VAL A 229 -4.36 -14.40 -11.76
N THR A 230 -4.48 -14.51 -13.07
CA THR A 230 -3.33 -14.70 -13.95
C THR A 230 -2.60 -13.37 -14.21
N LEU A 231 -1.36 -13.46 -14.70
CA LEU A 231 -0.61 -12.27 -15.14
C LEU A 231 -1.28 -11.55 -16.32
N GLU A 232 -2.08 -12.25 -17.14
CA GLU A 232 -2.83 -11.68 -18.26
C GLU A 232 -4.06 -10.90 -17.77
N GLU A 233 -4.83 -11.50 -16.85
CA GLU A 233 -5.95 -10.83 -16.18
C GLU A 233 -5.49 -9.57 -15.45
N LEU A 234 -4.32 -9.60 -14.81
CA LEU A 234 -3.73 -8.43 -14.16
C LEU A 234 -3.45 -7.26 -15.11
N ARG A 235 -3.17 -7.54 -16.38
CA ARG A 235 -2.91 -6.52 -17.41
C ARG A 235 -4.20 -5.98 -18.01
N ALA A 236 -5.19 -6.85 -18.20
CA ALA A 236 -6.50 -6.50 -18.75
C ALA A 236 -7.32 -5.70 -17.73
N ASP A 237 -7.33 -6.14 -16.47
CA ASP A 237 -7.96 -5.46 -15.36
C ASP A 237 -6.91 -4.66 -14.60
N ALA A 238 -6.87 -3.34 -14.85
CA ALA A 238 -6.17 -2.43 -13.95
C ALA A 238 -6.61 -2.75 -12.52
N ILE A 239 -5.66 -3.07 -11.61
CA ILE A 239 -5.89 -3.46 -10.19
C ILE A 239 -7.00 -2.65 -9.51
N ALA A 240 -7.27 -1.41 -9.93
CA ALA A 240 -8.43 -0.63 -9.52
C ALA A 240 -9.79 -1.35 -9.60
N GLY A 241 -10.00 -2.25 -10.57
CA GLY A 241 -11.18 -3.11 -10.69
C GLY A 241 -11.14 -4.23 -9.65
N LEU A 242 -10.04 -4.98 -9.61
CA LEU A 242 -9.82 -6.06 -8.64
C LEU A 242 -9.90 -5.61 -7.17
N VAL A 243 -9.36 -4.42 -6.86
CA VAL A 243 -9.48 -3.77 -5.55
C VAL A 243 -10.95 -3.53 -5.20
N ARG A 244 -11.78 -3.15 -6.18
CA ARG A 244 -13.22 -2.92 -5.98
C ARG A 244 -13.98 -4.22 -5.80
N ASP A 245 -13.65 -5.25 -6.57
CA ASP A 245 -14.37 -6.54 -6.54
C ASP A 245 -14.02 -7.36 -5.30
N VAL A 246 -12.73 -7.45 -4.93
CA VAL A 246 -12.31 -8.07 -3.66
C VAL A 246 -12.93 -7.33 -2.44
N ARG A 247 -13.28 -6.05 -2.60
CA ARG A 247 -13.96 -5.24 -1.56
C ARG A 247 -15.47 -5.44 -1.49
N THR A 248 -16.16 -5.67 -2.61
CA THR A 248 -17.61 -5.94 -2.62
C THR A 248 -17.91 -7.34 -2.09
N THR A 249 -17.11 -8.35 -2.46
CA THR A 249 -17.31 -9.73 -1.99
C THR A 249 -17.14 -9.86 -0.47
N ARG A 250 -16.22 -9.09 0.13
CA ARG A 250 -15.93 -9.15 1.58
C ARG A 250 -16.86 -8.30 2.45
N ARG A 251 -17.70 -7.44 1.86
CA ARG A 251 -18.77 -6.69 2.55
C ARG A 251 -20.11 -7.43 2.54
N ALA A 252 -20.26 -8.40 1.63
CA ALA A 252 -21.46 -9.20 1.45
C ALA A 252 -21.42 -10.55 2.20
N ALA A 253 -20.28 -10.86 2.84
CA ALA A 253 -20.04 -12.04 3.68
C ALA A 253 -19.75 -11.58 5.12
#